data_AF-D5EY94-F1
#
_entry.id   AF-D5EY94-F1
#
_cell.length_a   1.000
_cell.length_b   1.000
_cell.length_c   1.000
_cell.angle_alpha   90.00
_cell.angle_beta   90.00
_cell.angle_gamma   90.00
#
_symmetry.space_group_name_H-M   'P 1'
#
loop_
_entity.id
_entity.type
_entity.pdbx_description
1 polymer ?
#
loop_
_entity_poly.entity_id
_entity_poly.type
_entity_poly.pdbx_seq_one_letter_code
_entity_poly.pdbx_strand_id
1 'polypeptide(L)'
;MINGFKVITLCGSTRFKEEFLEAQKRLTLEGNIVISVGLFGHSGDDVVWTEGVKDMLDRQHLAKIDLADEIFVINVGGYIGDSTRREIAYAEFKGKTIKYMENSKKTNIYENYAALRELHDAGRISDDDFEQAGRDFDEKRKTAIAEYNACQGPWPYQWKNIDTVVCGVLQQMDVVSIDYSDLKDLYDADSVYEVRIKGKGANDEEQLQNIIDTIRSEYMAKLRSPRKAVVTLCASSNPSGLLEKLADCMDGLNVVWQTRTLHTDTKEIELSILFV
;
A
#
# COMPACT_ATOMS: atom_id res chain seq x y z
N MET A 1 -3.13 -27.16 -9.47
CA MET A 1 -2.31 -28.36 -9.19
C MET A 1 -2.34 -29.27 -10.39
N ILE A 2 -1.20 -29.91 -10.70
CA ILE A 2 -1.07 -30.90 -11.78
C ILE A 2 -0.59 -32.21 -11.16
N ASN A 3 -1.32 -33.31 -11.38
CA ASN A 3 -1.03 -34.62 -10.80
C ASN A 3 -0.82 -34.60 -9.27
N GLY A 4 -1.57 -33.76 -8.56
CA GLY A 4 -1.47 -33.60 -7.10
C GLY A 4 -0.31 -32.70 -6.63
N PHE A 5 0.52 -32.19 -7.53
CA PHE A 5 1.60 -31.26 -7.21
C PHE A 5 1.16 -29.82 -7.47
N LYS A 6 1.52 -28.91 -6.56
CA LYS A 6 1.34 -27.47 -6.77
C LYS A 6 2.39 -26.95 -7.75
N VAL A 7 1.96 -26.10 -8.68
CA VAL A 7 2.86 -25.43 -9.63
C VAL A 7 3.24 -24.06 -9.05
N ILE A 8 4.54 -23.82 -8.88
CA ILE A 8 5.08 -22.59 -8.31
C ILE A 8 6.02 -21.92 -9.31
N THR A 9 5.73 -20.68 -9.67
CA THR A 9 6.65 -19.86 -10.49
C THR A 9 7.53 -19.01 -9.58
N LEU A 10 8.85 -19.01 -9.83
CA LEU A 10 9.79 -18.15 -9.11
C LEU A 10 9.88 -16.79 -9.78
N CYS A 11 9.59 -15.73 -9.03
CA CYS A 11 9.69 -14.34 -9.47
C CYS A 11 10.78 -13.63 -8.65
N GLY A 12 11.53 -12.72 -9.26
CA GLY A 12 12.62 -12.05 -8.55
C GLY A 12 13.72 -11.51 -9.47
N SER A 13 14.64 -10.76 -8.89
CA SER A 13 15.76 -10.22 -9.66
C SER A 13 16.74 -11.32 -10.05
N THR A 14 17.05 -11.42 -11.34
CA THR A 14 18.01 -12.41 -11.85
C THR A 14 19.45 -12.17 -11.41
N ARG A 15 19.72 -11.16 -10.58
CA ARG A 15 21.01 -11.00 -9.88
C ARG A 15 21.19 -12.04 -8.74
N PHE A 16 20.09 -12.55 -8.20
CA PHE A 16 20.05 -13.48 -7.08
C PHE A 16 20.02 -14.94 -7.56
N LYS A 17 20.96 -15.28 -8.45
CA LYS A 17 20.98 -16.57 -9.13
C LYS A 17 21.07 -17.74 -8.16
N GLU A 18 21.87 -17.61 -7.11
CA GLU A 18 22.06 -18.66 -6.11
C GLU A 18 20.75 -18.94 -5.35
N GLU A 19 20.04 -17.90 -4.95
CA GLU A 19 18.78 -17.98 -4.21
C GLU A 19 17.65 -18.58 -5.06
N PHE A 20 17.61 -18.29 -6.36
CA PHE A 20 16.71 -18.97 -7.30
C PHE A 20 16.97 -20.48 -7.33
N LEU A 21 18.24 -20.90 -7.42
CA LEU A 21 18.60 -22.31 -7.46
C LEU A 21 18.30 -23.03 -6.14
N GLU A 22 18.57 -22.38 -5.01
CA GLU A 22 18.27 -22.90 -3.68
C GLU A 22 16.76 -23.04 -3.44
N ALA A 23 15.98 -21.99 -3.77
CA ALA A 23 14.53 -22.02 -3.65
C ALA A 23 13.92 -23.10 -4.55
N GLN A 24 14.41 -23.23 -5.79
CA GLN A 24 13.97 -24.28 -6.71
C GLN A 24 14.23 -25.67 -6.12
N LYS A 25 15.44 -25.93 -5.62
CA LYS A 25 15.79 -27.22 -5.00
C LYS A 25 14.88 -27.52 -3.80
N ARG A 26 14.74 -26.56 -2.89
CA ARG A 26 13.93 -26.70 -1.68
C ARG A 26 12.47 -26.98 -2.01
N LEU A 27 11.82 -26.13 -2.82
CA LEU A 27 10.41 -26.26 -3.17
C LEU A 27 10.13 -27.54 -3.97
N THR A 28 11.07 -27.98 -4.80
CA THR A 28 10.96 -29.27 -5.50
C THR A 28 10.95 -30.43 -4.50
N LEU A 29 11.85 -30.43 -3.52
CA LEU A 29 11.91 -31.47 -2.46
C LEU A 29 10.67 -31.45 -1.54
N GLU A 30 10.00 -30.29 -1.42
CA GLU A 30 8.72 -30.15 -0.74
C GLU A 30 7.52 -30.69 -1.55
N GLY A 31 7.76 -31.25 -2.75
CA GLY A 31 6.72 -31.84 -3.59
C GLY A 31 5.98 -30.81 -4.45
N ASN A 32 6.70 -29.83 -5.00
CA ASN A 32 6.12 -28.84 -5.92
C ASN A 32 6.76 -28.95 -7.31
N ILE A 33 6.00 -28.60 -8.35
CA ILE A 33 6.54 -28.34 -9.69
C ILE A 33 7.01 -26.89 -9.69
N VAL A 34 8.31 -26.66 -9.90
CA VAL A 34 8.88 -25.31 -9.88
C VAL A 34 9.21 -24.84 -11.29
N ILE A 35 8.69 -23.67 -11.66
CA ILE A 35 9.00 -22.98 -12.91
C ILE A 35 9.91 -21.79 -12.60
N SER A 36 11.19 -21.90 -12.93
CA SER A 36 12.18 -20.85 -12.69
C SER A 36 12.38 -19.95 -13.92
N VAL A 37 13.22 -18.91 -13.78
CA VAL A 37 13.72 -18.12 -14.92
C VAL A 37 14.59 -18.99 -15.82
N GLY A 38 14.55 -18.74 -17.13
CA GLY A 38 15.35 -19.49 -18.10
C GLY A 38 16.75 -18.93 -18.31
N LEU A 39 16.94 -17.63 -18.03
CA LEU A 39 18.17 -16.88 -18.25
C LEU A 39 18.39 -15.89 -17.09
N PHE A 40 19.64 -15.74 -16.68
CA PHE A 40 20.09 -14.83 -15.63
C PHE A 40 20.87 -13.66 -16.24
N GLY A 41 20.16 -12.70 -16.85
CA GLY A 41 20.79 -11.56 -17.54
C GLY A 41 21.70 -10.69 -16.66
N HIS A 42 21.47 -10.66 -15.34
CA HIS A 42 22.34 -9.95 -14.38
C HIS A 42 23.46 -10.84 -13.81
N SER A 43 23.58 -12.09 -14.26
CA SER A 43 24.56 -13.07 -13.77
C SER A 43 25.15 -13.92 -14.91
N GLY A 44 25.39 -13.28 -16.06
CA GLY A 44 26.22 -13.82 -17.15
C GLY A 44 25.49 -14.20 -18.45
N ASP A 45 24.15 -14.14 -18.50
CA ASP A 45 23.41 -14.43 -19.74
C ASP A 45 23.15 -13.17 -20.57
N ASP A 46 24.21 -12.61 -21.16
CA ASP A 46 24.18 -11.30 -21.85
C ASP A 46 23.23 -11.27 -23.07
N VAL A 47 22.87 -12.43 -23.62
CA VAL A 47 21.88 -12.57 -24.70
C VAL A 47 20.54 -11.92 -24.35
N VAL A 48 20.21 -11.82 -23.05
CA VAL A 48 19.00 -11.14 -22.55
C VAL A 48 18.90 -9.69 -23.06
N TRP A 49 20.05 -9.02 -23.23
CA TRP A 49 20.12 -7.60 -23.60
C TRP A 49 20.11 -7.37 -25.11
N THR A 50 20.05 -8.43 -25.92
CA THR A 50 19.84 -8.29 -27.36
C THR A 50 18.43 -7.81 -27.67
N GLU A 51 18.27 -7.11 -28.79
CA GLU A 51 17.01 -6.46 -29.16
C GLU A 51 15.84 -7.47 -29.16
N GLY A 52 14.76 -7.11 -28.47
CA GLY A 52 13.53 -7.92 -28.37
C GLY A 52 13.59 -9.13 -27.43
N VAL A 53 14.78 -9.61 -27.02
CA VAL A 53 14.89 -10.80 -26.16
C VAL A 53 14.34 -10.54 -24.76
N LYS A 54 14.72 -9.43 -24.12
CA LYS A 54 14.18 -9.06 -22.80
C LYS A 54 12.65 -8.97 -22.82
N ASP A 55 12.06 -8.33 -23.83
CA ASP A 55 10.61 -8.19 -23.92
C ASP A 55 9.91 -9.55 -24.05
N MET A 56 10.45 -10.42 -24.91
CA MET A 56 9.96 -11.79 -25.04
C MET A 56 10.05 -12.56 -23.71
N LEU A 57 11.15 -12.41 -22.96
CA LEU A 57 11.32 -13.07 -21.66
C LEU A 57 10.33 -12.54 -20.62
N ASP A 58 10.10 -11.24 -20.58
CA ASP A 58 9.10 -10.64 -19.69
C ASP A 58 7.69 -11.21 -20.00
N ARG A 59 7.31 -11.31 -21.28
CA ARG A 59 6.04 -11.92 -21.71
C ARG A 59 5.95 -13.40 -21.35
N GLN A 60 7.03 -14.16 -21.55
CA GLN A 60 7.09 -15.55 -21.12
C GLN A 60 6.90 -15.69 -19.61
N HIS A 61 7.39 -14.74 -18.82
CA HIS A 61 7.25 -14.79 -17.37
C HIS A 61 5.79 -14.64 -16.93
N LEU A 62 5.03 -13.74 -17.55
CA LEU A 62 3.58 -13.64 -17.29
C LEU A 62 2.85 -14.94 -17.65
N ALA A 63 3.19 -15.57 -18.77
CA ALA A 63 2.64 -16.87 -19.15
C ALA A 63 2.99 -17.98 -18.14
N LYS A 64 4.18 -17.93 -17.51
CA LYS A 64 4.55 -18.86 -16.42
C LYS A 64 3.67 -18.63 -15.18
N ILE A 65 3.30 -17.39 -14.90
CA ILE A 65 2.39 -17.05 -13.79
C ILE A 65 0.98 -17.59 -14.07
N ASP A 66 0.50 -17.47 -15.31
CA ASP A 66 -0.81 -18.03 -15.71
C ASP A 66 -0.91 -19.53 -15.43
N LEU A 67 0.17 -20.27 -15.73
CA LEU A 67 0.28 -21.71 -15.49
C LEU A 67 0.41 -22.10 -14.01
N ALA A 68 0.81 -21.18 -13.15
CA ALA A 68 1.11 -21.46 -11.75
C ALA A 68 -0.14 -21.43 -10.87
N ASP A 69 -0.09 -22.15 -9.76
CA ASP A 69 -1.04 -22.02 -8.64
C ASP A 69 -0.60 -20.88 -7.69
N GLU A 70 0.71 -20.67 -7.58
CA GLU A 70 1.37 -19.79 -6.62
C GLU A 70 2.63 -19.18 -7.25
N ILE A 71 2.98 -17.96 -6.86
CA ILE A 71 4.32 -17.43 -7.10
C ILE A 71 5.12 -17.40 -5.79
N PHE A 72 6.42 -17.65 -5.91
CA PHE A 72 7.37 -17.50 -4.82
C PHE A 72 8.41 -16.42 -5.18
N VAL A 73 8.40 -15.33 -4.41
CA VAL A 73 9.18 -14.13 -4.68
C VAL A 73 10.54 -14.21 -3.99
N ILE A 74 11.61 -14.13 -4.76
CA ILE A 74 13.01 -14.05 -4.31
C ILE A 74 13.36 -12.58 -4.05
N ASN A 75 13.16 -12.14 -2.80
CA ASN A 75 13.34 -10.77 -2.35
C ASN A 75 14.48 -10.62 -1.32
N VAL A 76 15.71 -10.94 -1.73
CA VAL A 76 16.90 -10.89 -0.86
C VAL A 76 17.07 -9.50 -0.26
N GLY A 77 17.12 -9.41 1.08
CA GLY A 77 17.21 -8.14 1.80
C GLY A 77 16.01 -7.21 1.57
N GLY A 78 14.85 -7.77 1.22
CA GLY A 78 13.64 -7.01 0.88
C GLY A 78 13.64 -6.38 -0.52
N TYR A 79 14.65 -6.66 -1.37
CA TYR A 79 14.72 -6.05 -2.70
C TYR A 79 13.61 -6.56 -3.64
N ILE A 80 12.84 -5.63 -4.21
CA ILE A 80 11.88 -5.87 -5.29
C ILE A 80 12.19 -4.91 -6.43
N GLY A 81 12.56 -5.45 -7.59
CA GLY A 81 12.79 -4.66 -8.80
C GLY A 81 11.50 -4.46 -9.62
N ASP A 82 11.53 -3.56 -10.60
CA ASP A 82 10.33 -3.17 -11.38
C ASP A 82 9.65 -4.35 -12.10
N SER A 83 10.42 -5.27 -12.69
CA SER A 83 9.87 -6.47 -13.32
C SER A 83 9.12 -7.32 -12.31
N THR A 84 9.76 -7.58 -11.17
CA THR A 84 9.19 -8.39 -10.08
C THR A 84 7.96 -7.73 -9.47
N ARG A 85 7.94 -6.40 -9.33
CA ARG A 85 6.75 -5.67 -8.88
C ARG A 85 5.57 -5.89 -9.83
N ARG A 86 5.78 -5.78 -11.14
CA ARG A 86 4.74 -6.06 -12.15
C ARG A 86 4.29 -7.53 -12.16
N GLU A 87 5.23 -8.45 -12.00
CA GLU A 87 4.95 -9.89 -11.88
C GLU A 87 4.07 -10.19 -10.65
N ILE A 88 4.37 -9.59 -9.51
CA ILE A 88 3.57 -9.68 -8.27
C ILE A 88 2.16 -9.13 -8.50
N ALA A 89 2.05 -7.93 -9.09
CA ALA A 89 0.76 -7.31 -9.34
C ALA A 89 -0.09 -8.13 -10.31
N TYR A 90 0.51 -8.67 -11.36
CA TYR A 90 -0.14 -9.57 -12.31
C TYR A 90 -0.60 -10.87 -11.63
N ALA A 91 0.24 -11.48 -10.80
CA ALA A 91 -0.13 -12.67 -10.04
C ALA A 91 -1.31 -12.41 -9.10
N GLU A 92 -1.33 -11.26 -8.41
CA GLU A 92 -2.46 -10.87 -7.55
C GLU A 92 -3.75 -10.69 -8.36
N PHE A 93 -3.67 -10.00 -9.51
CA PHE A 93 -4.80 -9.82 -10.42
C PHE A 93 -5.37 -11.15 -10.93
N LYS A 94 -4.50 -12.11 -11.28
CA LYS A 94 -4.90 -13.46 -11.69
C LYS A 94 -5.33 -14.36 -10.52
N GLY A 95 -5.44 -13.80 -9.31
CA GLY A 95 -5.89 -14.52 -8.11
C GLY A 95 -4.91 -15.60 -7.63
N LYS A 96 -3.62 -15.47 -7.97
CA LYS A 96 -2.58 -16.43 -7.57
C LYS A 96 -2.19 -16.21 -6.12
N THR A 97 -1.81 -17.28 -5.43
CA THR A 97 -1.19 -17.16 -4.10
C THR A 97 0.20 -16.56 -4.25
N ILE A 98 0.57 -15.63 -3.36
CA ILE A 98 1.89 -14.97 -3.36
C ILE A 98 2.59 -15.30 -2.05
N LYS A 99 3.81 -15.82 -2.15
CA LYS A 99 4.71 -16.00 -1.00
C LYS A 99 6.05 -15.31 -1.26
N TYR A 100 6.70 -14.91 -0.18
CA TYR A 100 7.98 -14.23 -0.23
C TYR A 100 9.03 -15.05 0.51
N MET A 101 10.28 -14.96 0.06
CA MET A 101 11.43 -15.54 0.74
C MET A 101 11.70 -14.83 2.07
N GLU A 102 11.60 -13.50 2.07
CA GLU A 102 11.73 -12.64 3.24
C GLU A 102 10.46 -11.80 3.43
N ASN A 103 10.21 -11.30 4.64
CA ASN A 103 9.09 -10.40 4.86
C ASN A 103 9.18 -9.17 3.94
N SER A 104 8.07 -8.84 3.28
CA SER A 104 7.97 -7.68 2.41
C SER A 104 6.80 -6.79 2.83
N LYS A 105 6.93 -5.49 2.58
CA LYS A 105 5.82 -4.55 2.73
C LYS A 105 4.75 -4.94 1.73
N LYS A 106 3.51 -5.14 2.19
CA LYS A 106 2.40 -5.43 1.30
C LYS A 106 2.19 -4.24 0.36
N THR A 107 2.21 -4.49 -0.93
CA THR A 107 1.88 -3.51 -1.96
C THR A 107 0.46 -3.00 -1.73
N ASN A 108 0.28 -1.69 -1.74
CA ASN A 108 -1.02 -1.06 -1.60
C ASN A 108 -1.83 -1.19 -2.90
N ILE A 109 -3.14 -0.93 -2.82
CA ILE A 109 -4.04 -1.06 -3.99
C ILE A 109 -3.62 -0.20 -5.19
N TYR A 110 -2.96 0.93 -4.93
CA TYR A 110 -2.52 1.86 -5.96
C TYR A 110 -1.27 1.36 -6.69
N GLU A 111 -0.20 1.03 -5.97
CA GLU A 111 1.05 0.51 -6.54
C GLU A 111 0.80 -0.74 -7.39
N ASN A 112 -0.15 -1.58 -6.97
CA ASN A 112 -0.60 -2.74 -7.71
C ASN A 112 -1.27 -2.32 -9.04
N TYR A 113 -2.27 -1.43 -9.00
CA TYR A 113 -2.96 -0.96 -10.21
C TYR A 113 -2.03 -0.22 -11.18
N ALA A 114 -1.09 0.58 -10.66
CA ALA A 114 -0.06 1.23 -11.46
C ALA A 114 0.85 0.23 -12.17
N ALA A 115 1.23 -0.86 -11.51
CA ALA A 115 1.99 -1.93 -12.14
C ALA A 115 1.21 -2.60 -13.29
N LEU A 116 -0.10 -2.81 -13.11
CA LEU A 116 -0.97 -3.37 -14.15
C LEU A 116 -1.13 -2.40 -15.33
N ARG A 117 -1.24 -1.09 -15.07
CA ARG A 117 -1.21 -0.06 -16.12
C ARG A 117 0.07 -0.12 -16.95
N GLU A 118 1.24 -0.24 -16.31
CA GLU A 118 2.50 -0.38 -17.06
C GLU A 118 2.52 -1.64 -17.94
N LEU A 119 1.92 -2.74 -17.48
CA LEU A 119 1.77 -3.94 -18.30
C LEU A 119 0.81 -3.72 -19.47
N HIS A 120 -0.28 -2.98 -19.25
CA HIS A 120 -1.24 -2.62 -20.30
C HIS A 120 -0.63 -1.71 -21.36
N ASP A 121 0.04 -0.64 -20.93
CA ASP A 121 0.73 0.31 -21.81
C ASP A 121 1.81 -0.39 -22.65
N ALA A 122 2.44 -1.45 -22.10
CA ALA A 122 3.40 -2.30 -22.79
C ALA A 122 2.77 -3.39 -23.67
N GLY A 123 1.44 -3.45 -23.79
CA GLY A 123 0.70 -4.45 -24.58
C GLY A 123 0.78 -5.88 -24.02
N ARG A 124 1.01 -6.04 -22.71
CA ARG A 124 1.22 -7.33 -22.04
C ARG A 124 -0.04 -7.86 -21.34
N ILE A 125 -1.03 -7.02 -21.11
CA ILE A 125 -2.39 -7.40 -20.72
C ILE A 125 -3.38 -6.78 -21.71
N SER A 126 -4.51 -7.45 -21.92
CA SER A 126 -5.55 -6.96 -22.85
C SER A 126 -6.30 -5.77 -22.27
N ASP A 127 -7.01 -5.04 -23.13
CA ASP A 127 -7.94 -3.99 -22.72
C ASP A 127 -9.00 -4.54 -21.75
N ASP A 128 -9.58 -5.71 -22.04
CA ASP A 128 -10.57 -6.37 -21.19
C ASP A 128 -10.01 -6.73 -19.80
N ASP A 129 -8.78 -7.27 -19.73
CA ASP A 129 -8.11 -7.59 -18.46
C ASP A 129 -7.82 -6.30 -17.68
N PHE A 130 -7.41 -5.22 -18.36
CA PHE A 130 -7.13 -3.95 -17.71
C PHE A 130 -8.41 -3.26 -17.21
N GLU A 131 -9.51 -3.31 -17.96
CA GLU A 131 -10.82 -2.86 -17.51
C GLU A 131 -11.29 -3.65 -16.27
N GLN A 132 -11.05 -4.97 -16.25
CA GLN A 132 -11.34 -5.79 -15.07
C GLN A 132 -10.48 -5.38 -13.87
N ALA A 133 -9.19 -5.13 -14.07
CA ALA A 133 -8.31 -4.64 -13.01
C ALA A 133 -8.80 -3.30 -12.44
N GLY A 134 -9.35 -2.41 -13.27
CA GLY A 134 -9.98 -1.16 -12.83
C GLY A 134 -11.22 -1.39 -11.96
N ARG A 135 -12.08 -2.34 -12.33
CA ARG A 135 -13.23 -2.75 -11.50
C ARG A 135 -12.79 -3.35 -10.16
N ASP A 136 -11.77 -4.21 -10.17
CA ASP A 136 -11.23 -4.82 -8.95
C ASP A 136 -10.61 -3.77 -8.02
N PHE A 137 -9.91 -2.78 -8.57
CA PHE A 137 -9.40 -1.63 -7.84
C PHE A 137 -10.52 -0.84 -7.15
N ASP A 138 -11.61 -0.54 -7.88
CA ASP A 138 -12.78 0.14 -7.33
C ASP A 138 -13.44 -0.64 -6.18
N GLU A 139 -13.58 -1.96 -6.31
CA GLU A 139 -14.16 -2.81 -5.26
C GLU A 139 -13.25 -2.90 -4.02
N LYS A 140 -11.93 -3.02 -4.21
CA LYS A 140 -10.97 -2.97 -3.09
C LYS A 140 -11.05 -1.62 -2.38
N ARG A 141 -11.15 -0.50 -3.11
CA ARG A 141 -11.34 0.84 -2.54
C ARG A 141 -12.65 0.93 -1.74
N LYS A 142 -13.77 0.46 -2.27
CA LYS A 142 -15.06 0.43 -1.56
C LYS A 142 -14.99 -0.42 -0.27
N THR A 143 -14.29 -1.54 -0.33
CA THR A 143 -14.08 -2.42 0.83
C THR A 143 -13.25 -1.73 1.91
N ALA A 144 -12.15 -1.07 1.51
CA ALA A 144 -11.33 -0.25 2.41
C ALA A 144 -12.15 0.87 3.07
N ILE A 145 -13.01 1.53 2.30
CA ILE A 145 -13.95 2.53 2.82
C ILE A 145 -14.97 1.93 3.81
N ALA A 146 -15.54 0.77 3.50
CA ALA A 146 -16.49 0.10 4.38
C ALA A 146 -15.83 -0.32 5.70
N GLU A 147 -14.61 -0.85 5.64
CA GLU A 147 -13.80 -1.15 6.83
C GLU A 147 -13.49 0.11 7.63
N TYR A 148 -13.17 1.25 6.96
CA TYR A 148 -12.96 2.54 7.62
C TYR A 148 -14.19 2.99 8.41
N ASN A 149 -15.38 2.86 7.80
CA ASN A 149 -16.65 3.28 8.37
C ASN A 149 -17.15 2.35 9.48
N ALA A 150 -16.79 1.06 9.43
CA ALA A 150 -17.16 0.08 10.44
C ALA A 150 -16.35 0.22 11.74
N CYS A 151 -15.23 0.94 11.71
CA CYS A 151 -14.40 1.11 12.89
C CYS A 151 -15.03 2.04 13.94
N GLN A 152 -14.95 1.60 15.21
CA GLN A 152 -15.41 2.35 16.37
C GLN A 152 -14.31 2.81 17.34
N GLY A 153 -13.02 2.67 17.02
CA GLY A 153 -11.89 2.99 17.91
C GLY A 153 -10.73 3.75 17.26
N PRO A 154 -9.82 4.36 18.05
CA PRO A 154 -8.64 5.02 17.50
C PRO A 154 -7.61 3.97 17.05
N TRP A 155 -6.80 4.30 16.04
CA TRP A 155 -5.60 3.52 15.70
C TRP A 155 -4.69 3.36 16.95
N PRO A 156 -3.81 2.34 17.09
CA PRO A 156 -3.52 1.24 16.18
C PRO A 156 -4.37 -0.03 16.40
N TYR A 157 -5.39 -0.02 17.27
CA TYR A 157 -5.99 -1.28 17.73
C TYR A 157 -6.95 -1.97 16.74
N GLN A 158 -7.37 -1.31 15.65
CA GLN A 158 -8.35 -1.89 14.71
C GLN A 158 -7.93 -1.88 13.22
N TRP A 159 -6.86 -1.20 12.83
CA TRP A 159 -6.56 -0.94 11.42
C TRP A 159 -5.11 -1.31 11.16
N LYS A 160 -4.90 -2.44 10.52
CA LYS A 160 -3.57 -2.87 10.07
C LYS A 160 -3.36 -2.59 8.57
N ASN A 161 -4.36 -2.01 7.92
CA ASN A 161 -4.44 -1.83 6.49
C ASN A 161 -4.35 -0.34 6.13
N ILE A 162 -3.28 0.03 5.43
CA ILE A 162 -3.03 1.41 5.00
C ILE A 162 -4.08 1.90 4.01
N ASP A 163 -4.61 1.01 3.17
CA ASP A 163 -5.62 1.35 2.16
C ASP A 163 -6.92 1.81 2.83
N THR A 164 -7.30 1.15 3.94
CA THR A 164 -8.45 1.51 4.77
C THR A 164 -8.35 2.93 5.30
N VAL A 165 -7.18 3.31 5.82
CA VAL A 165 -6.93 4.67 6.33
C VAL A 165 -7.01 5.69 5.20
N VAL A 166 -6.27 5.47 4.11
CA VAL A 166 -6.19 6.41 2.98
C VAL A 166 -7.56 6.58 2.32
N CYS A 167 -8.23 5.49 1.95
CA CYS A 167 -9.48 5.56 1.20
C CYS A 167 -10.61 6.19 2.01
N GLY A 168 -10.73 5.86 3.30
CA GLY A 168 -11.82 6.44 4.09
C GLY A 168 -11.58 7.88 4.53
N VAL A 169 -10.33 8.30 4.69
CA VAL A 169 -9.99 9.73 4.81
C VAL A 169 -10.44 10.49 3.56
N LEU A 170 -10.13 9.97 2.37
CA LEU A 170 -10.50 10.63 1.11
C LEU A 170 -12.01 10.65 0.87
N GLN A 171 -12.74 9.62 1.31
CA GLN A 171 -14.21 9.59 1.26
C GLN A 171 -14.85 10.75 2.04
N GLN A 172 -14.35 11.07 3.23
CA GLN A 172 -14.90 12.14 4.08
C GLN A 172 -14.70 13.54 3.50
N MET A 173 -13.88 13.67 2.45
CA MET A 173 -13.55 14.92 1.80
C MET A 173 -14.39 15.20 0.56
N ASP A 174 -15.43 14.39 0.29
CA ASP A 174 -16.20 14.40 -0.96
C ASP A 174 -15.31 14.29 -2.22
N VAL A 175 -14.10 13.74 -2.08
CA VAL A 175 -13.23 13.43 -3.23
C VAL A 175 -13.71 12.10 -3.80
N VAL A 176 -14.78 12.18 -4.59
CA VAL A 176 -15.48 11.02 -5.18
C VAL A 176 -14.77 10.46 -6.41
N SER A 177 -13.96 11.29 -7.09
CA SER A 177 -13.08 10.90 -8.19
C SER A 177 -11.64 11.22 -7.84
N ILE A 178 -10.97 10.25 -7.23
CA ILE A 178 -9.53 10.30 -7.11
C ILE A 178 -8.95 9.83 -8.45
N ASP A 179 -8.27 10.71 -9.15
CA ASP A 179 -7.48 10.32 -10.31
C ASP A 179 -6.30 9.45 -9.82
N TYR A 180 -5.81 8.57 -10.68
CA TYR A 180 -4.54 7.86 -10.55
C TYR A 180 -3.40 8.73 -9.97
N SER A 181 -3.41 10.02 -10.22
CA SER A 181 -2.41 10.99 -9.80
C SER A 181 -2.45 11.29 -8.29
N ASP A 182 -3.61 11.36 -7.63
CA ASP A 182 -3.67 11.77 -6.21
C ASP A 182 -3.23 10.66 -5.25
N LEU A 183 -3.46 9.38 -5.60
CA LEU A 183 -2.96 8.24 -4.81
C LEU A 183 -1.46 8.01 -5.03
N LYS A 184 -0.94 8.37 -6.20
CA LYS A 184 0.48 8.22 -6.54
C LYS A 184 1.40 8.95 -5.57
N ASP A 185 1.12 10.24 -5.38
CA ASP A 185 1.97 11.12 -4.57
C ASP A 185 1.96 10.70 -3.09
N LEU A 186 0.83 10.14 -2.65
CA LEU A 186 0.56 9.60 -1.34
C LEU A 186 1.40 8.35 -1.00
N TYR A 187 1.48 7.41 -1.94
CA TYR A 187 2.17 6.13 -1.74
C TYR A 187 3.66 6.18 -2.08
N ASP A 188 4.06 6.89 -3.14
CA ASP A 188 5.45 6.95 -3.61
C ASP A 188 6.40 7.63 -2.62
N ALA A 189 5.88 8.47 -1.73
CA ALA A 189 6.71 9.32 -0.89
C ALA A 189 7.05 8.71 0.47
N ASP A 190 6.68 7.45 0.76
CA ASP A 190 6.74 6.83 2.11
C ASP A 190 6.18 7.80 3.19
N SER A 191 5.22 8.63 2.76
CA SER A 191 4.89 9.92 3.39
C SER A 191 3.71 9.87 4.32
N VAL A 192 3.04 8.72 4.37
CA VAL A 192 1.95 8.47 5.30
C VAL A 192 2.54 8.23 6.70
N TYR A 193 2.80 9.34 7.39
CA TYR A 193 3.28 9.35 8.76
C TYR A 193 2.17 9.90 9.66
N GLU A 194 1.80 9.14 10.68
CA GLU A 194 0.82 9.56 11.69
C GLU A 194 1.54 10.13 12.92
N VAL A 195 1.18 11.34 13.31
CA VAL A 195 1.57 11.94 14.60
C VAL A 195 0.36 11.88 15.52
N ARG A 196 0.57 11.41 16.75
CA ARG A 196 -0.45 11.42 17.80
C ARG A 196 -0.07 12.34 18.93
N ILE A 197 -0.99 13.23 19.25
CA ILE A 197 -0.84 14.17 20.34
C ILE A 197 -2.00 13.93 21.31
N LYS A 198 -1.68 13.37 22.47
CA LYS A 198 -2.64 13.25 23.57
C LYS A 198 -2.70 14.56 24.32
N GLY A 199 -3.90 15.11 24.47
CA GLY A 199 -4.13 16.29 25.28
C GLY A 199 -3.88 16.01 26.76
N LYS A 200 -3.13 16.87 27.41
CA LYS A 200 -2.88 16.83 28.86
C LYS A 200 -3.63 17.95 29.55
N GLY A 201 -4.45 17.62 30.54
CA GLY A 201 -5.25 18.60 31.29
C GLY A 201 -6.38 17.95 32.08
N ALA A 202 -6.96 18.70 33.01
CA ALA A 202 -8.09 18.25 33.82
C ALA A 202 -9.45 18.36 33.09
N ASN A 203 -9.51 19.16 32.02
CA ASN A 203 -10.72 19.41 31.23
C ASN A 203 -10.38 19.53 29.73
N ASP A 204 -11.42 19.58 28.90
CA ASP A 204 -11.31 19.60 27.44
C ASP A 204 -10.54 20.82 26.91
N GLU A 205 -10.67 22.00 27.56
CA GLU A 205 -9.96 23.21 27.13
C GLU A 205 -8.46 23.15 27.42
N GLU A 206 -8.07 22.66 28.60
CA GLU A 206 -6.66 22.45 28.94
C GLU A 206 -6.00 21.41 28.04
N GLN A 207 -6.69 20.29 27.80
CA GLN A 207 -6.24 19.26 26.88
C GLN A 207 -6.07 19.80 25.45
N LEU A 208 -7.02 20.60 24.96
CA LEU A 208 -6.96 21.22 23.63
C LEU A 208 -5.82 22.23 23.53
N GLN A 209 -5.65 23.09 24.54
CA GLN A 209 -4.57 24.07 24.55
C GLN A 209 -3.20 23.39 24.54
N ASN A 210 -3.05 22.30 25.30
CA ASN A 210 -1.83 21.51 25.28
C ASN A 210 -1.53 20.94 23.88
N ILE A 211 -2.54 20.43 23.17
CA ILE A 211 -2.38 19.95 21.79
C ILE A 211 -1.93 21.09 20.87
N ILE A 212 -2.58 22.25 20.94
CA ILE A 212 -2.23 23.44 20.14
C ILE A 212 -0.77 23.85 20.37
N ASP A 213 -0.33 23.87 21.62
CA ASP A 213 1.04 24.24 21.97
C ASP A 213 2.05 23.25 21.39
N THR A 214 1.76 21.94 21.45
CA THR A 214 2.60 20.90 20.84
C THR A 214 2.65 21.01 19.31
N ILE A 215 1.54 21.29 18.64
CA ILE A 215 1.53 21.52 17.19
C ILE A 215 2.47 22.68 16.84
N ARG A 216 2.33 23.80 17.55
CA ARG A 216 3.11 25.02 17.32
C ARG A 216 4.60 24.82 17.50
N SER A 217 5.01 24.09 18.53
CA SER A 217 6.41 23.88 18.85
C SER A 217 7.08 22.80 17.99
N GLU A 218 6.38 21.72 17.68
CA GLU A 218 7.01 20.51 17.12
C GLU A 218 6.64 20.23 15.65
N TYR A 219 5.45 20.63 15.19
CA TYR A 219 4.90 20.13 13.92
C TYR A 219 4.59 21.21 12.86
N MET A 220 4.52 22.50 13.24
CA MET A 220 4.20 23.58 12.30
C MET A 220 5.13 23.67 11.09
N ALA A 221 6.43 23.37 11.26
CA ALA A 221 7.37 23.36 10.15
C ALA A 221 7.04 22.28 9.09
N LYS A 222 6.58 21.10 9.52
CA LYS A 222 6.16 20.01 8.62
C LYS A 222 4.81 20.31 7.97
N LEU A 223 3.89 20.89 8.74
CA LEU A 223 2.55 21.25 8.26
C LEU A 223 2.57 22.37 7.21
N ARG A 224 3.60 23.23 7.20
CA ARG A 224 3.83 24.25 6.17
C ARG A 224 4.43 23.72 4.87
N SER A 225 4.74 22.42 4.80
CA SER A 225 5.16 21.81 3.54
C SER A 225 3.98 21.79 2.56
N PRO A 226 4.22 21.66 1.23
CA PRO A 226 3.14 21.58 0.25
C PRO A 226 2.28 20.31 0.37
N ARG A 227 2.70 19.35 1.21
CA ARG A 227 2.00 18.09 1.45
C ARG A 227 0.64 18.34 2.09
N LYS A 228 -0.31 17.48 1.77
CA LYS A 228 -1.64 17.54 2.39
C LYS A 228 -1.52 16.92 3.78
N ALA A 229 -2.30 17.39 4.75
CA ALA A 229 -2.35 16.76 6.06
C ALA A 229 -3.80 16.50 6.43
N VAL A 230 -4.08 15.36 7.04
CA VAL A 230 -5.41 15.00 7.54
C VAL A 230 -5.34 14.98 9.05
N VAL A 231 -6.10 15.87 9.66
CA VAL A 231 -6.12 16.09 11.10
C VAL A 231 -7.43 15.57 11.68
N THR A 232 -7.30 14.64 12.60
CA THR A 232 -8.41 13.93 13.25
C THR A 232 -8.41 14.29 14.72
N LEU A 233 -9.44 15.00 15.17
CA LEU A 233 -9.68 15.24 16.57
C LEU A 233 -10.62 14.16 17.12
N CYS A 234 -10.08 13.30 17.96
CA CYS A 234 -10.82 12.24 18.64
C CYS A 234 -11.14 12.69 20.07
N ALA A 235 -12.38 12.54 20.51
CA ALA A 235 -12.77 12.78 21.91
C ALA A 235 -13.90 11.85 22.36
N SER A 236 -14.03 11.62 23.67
CA SER A 236 -15.13 10.82 24.25
C SER A 236 -16.54 11.41 24.04
N SER A 237 -16.62 12.70 23.70
CA SER A 237 -17.84 13.47 23.42
C SER A 237 -17.78 14.06 22.01
N ASN A 238 -18.84 14.76 21.56
CA ASN A 238 -18.83 15.38 20.23
C ASN A 238 -17.75 16.49 20.17
N PRO A 239 -16.67 16.35 19.37
CA PRO A 239 -15.56 17.30 19.38
C PRO A 239 -15.79 18.51 18.47
N SER A 240 -16.92 18.63 17.76
CA SER A 240 -17.12 19.68 16.74
C SER A 240 -16.84 21.10 17.24
N GLY A 241 -17.26 21.44 18.46
CA GLY A 241 -17.02 22.77 19.04
C GLY A 241 -15.55 23.04 19.44
N LEU A 242 -14.74 21.99 19.58
CA LEU A 242 -13.30 22.10 19.86
C LEU A 242 -12.48 22.20 18.57
N LEU A 243 -13.02 21.68 17.45
CA LEU A 243 -12.39 21.70 16.15
C LEU A 243 -12.16 23.13 15.65
N GLU A 244 -13.13 24.04 15.82
CA GLU A 244 -13.02 25.44 15.40
C GLU A 244 -11.79 26.12 16.03
N LYS A 245 -11.61 25.93 17.34
CA LYS A 245 -10.45 26.48 18.08
C LYS A 245 -9.11 25.92 17.60
N LEU A 246 -9.09 24.66 17.16
CA LEU A 246 -7.87 24.04 16.62
C LEU A 246 -7.60 24.45 15.17
N ALA A 247 -8.66 24.64 14.38
CA ALA A 247 -8.58 25.03 12.98
C ALA A 247 -7.90 26.39 12.81
N ASP A 248 -8.21 27.35 13.67
CA ASP A 248 -7.55 28.66 13.71
C ASP A 248 -6.03 28.56 13.88
N CYS A 249 -5.52 27.55 14.60
CA CYS A 249 -4.08 27.36 14.78
C CYS A 249 -3.37 26.93 13.49
N MET A 250 -4.11 26.32 12.56
CA MET A 250 -3.58 25.69 11.36
C MET A 250 -4.16 26.34 10.09
N ASP A 251 -4.63 27.59 10.22
CA ASP A 251 -5.14 28.39 9.12
C ASP A 251 -4.07 28.60 8.03
N GLY A 252 -4.51 28.56 6.77
CA GLY A 252 -3.66 28.66 5.59
C GLY A 252 -2.77 27.43 5.28
N LEU A 253 -2.91 26.34 6.04
CA LEU A 253 -2.24 25.07 5.75
C LEU A 253 -3.11 24.17 4.86
N ASN A 254 -2.48 23.28 4.08
CA ASN A 254 -3.18 22.31 3.23
C ASN A 254 -3.74 21.14 4.07
N VAL A 255 -4.71 21.44 4.93
CA VAL A 255 -5.21 20.54 5.98
C VAL A 255 -6.67 20.16 5.73
N VAL A 256 -6.96 18.89 6.00
CA VAL A 256 -8.30 18.31 6.02
C VAL A 256 -8.67 18.02 7.46
N TRP A 257 -9.83 18.50 7.89
CA TRP A 257 -10.28 18.36 9.28
C TRP A 257 -11.34 17.27 9.43
N GLN A 258 -11.19 16.43 10.44
CA GLN A 258 -12.21 15.47 10.84
C GLN A 258 -12.33 15.37 12.36
N THR A 259 -13.52 15.02 12.83
CA THR A 259 -13.79 14.74 14.25
C THR A 259 -14.32 13.33 14.40
N ARG A 260 -13.91 12.63 15.46
CA ARG A 260 -14.42 11.31 15.81
C ARG A 260 -14.79 11.26 17.28
N THR A 261 -16.00 10.77 17.57
CA THR A 261 -16.38 10.43 18.94
C THR A 261 -15.89 9.03 19.26
N LEU A 262 -15.08 8.90 20.30
CA LEU A 262 -14.61 7.63 20.83
C LEU A 262 -15.60 7.12 21.87
N HIS A 263 -16.01 5.86 21.76
CA HIS A 263 -16.83 5.21 22.78
C HIS A 263 -15.93 4.63 23.88
N THR A 264 -15.29 5.51 24.66
CA THR A 264 -14.37 5.16 25.75
C THR A 264 -14.84 5.73 27.08
N ASP A 265 -14.61 4.99 28.18
CA ASP A 265 -14.93 5.46 29.54
C ASP A 265 -14.02 6.61 30.02
N THR A 266 -12.88 6.81 29.34
CA THR A 266 -11.93 7.90 29.63
C THR A 266 -12.23 9.15 28.80
N LYS A 267 -12.24 10.31 29.46
CA LYS A 267 -12.35 11.64 28.82
C LYS A 267 -11.00 12.11 28.27
N GLU A 268 -10.47 11.38 27.30
CA GLU A 268 -9.25 11.76 26.60
C GLU A 268 -9.58 12.45 25.26
N ILE A 269 -8.88 13.56 24.99
CA ILE A 269 -8.80 14.18 23.68
C ILE A 269 -7.48 13.76 23.05
N GLU A 270 -7.54 13.25 21.83
CA GLU A 270 -6.37 12.87 21.04
C GLU A 270 -6.46 13.48 19.64
N LEU A 271 -5.36 14.07 19.20
CA LEU A 271 -5.20 14.54 17.83
C LEU A 271 -4.32 13.56 17.05
N SER A 272 -4.83 13.06 15.93
CA SER A 272 -4.04 12.34 14.93
C SER A 272 -3.80 13.26 13.73
N ILE A 273 -2.55 13.41 13.31
CA ILE A 273 -2.16 14.15 12.11
C ILE A 273 -1.52 13.14 11.16
N LEU A 274 -2.20 12.85 10.07
CA LEU A 274 -1.70 12.02 8.98
C LEU A 274 -1.12 12.94 7.90
N PHE A 275 0.17 12.88 7.67
CA PHE A 275 0.78 13.56 6.52
C PHE A 275 0.52 12.72 5.27
N VAL A 276 0.11 13.37 4.19
CA VAL A 276 -0.36 12.79 2.92
C VAL A 276 0.44 13.41 1.79
#